data_AF-A0A7X5D572-F1
#
_entry.id   AF-A0A7X5D572-F1
#
_cell.length_a   1.000
_cell.length_b   1.000
_cell.length_c   1.000
_cell.angle_alpha   90.00
_cell.angle_beta   90.00
_cell.angle_gamma   90.00
#
_symmetry.space_group_name_H-M   'P 1'
#
loop_
_entity.id
_entity.type
_entity.pdbx_description
1 polymer ?
#
loop_
_entity_poly.entity_id
_entity_poly.type
_entity_poly.pdbx_seq_one_letter_code
_entity_poly.pdbx_strand_id
1 'polypeptide(L)'
;MLNYPEVVKQLEEKDEYAVTKLAIYYELSSVDSAKDLSNEDIGEIVDYLHDIYFSNDDMNYLYPKLVEAALNVFDYDLNALLSSIRDEQDGLEEQILDEVDLV
;
A
#
# COMPACT_ATOMS: atom_id res chain seq x y z
N MET A 1 1.42 -3.11 29.74
CA MET A 1 2.09 -3.64 28.54
C MET A 1 0.98 -4.03 27.57
N LEU A 2 1.05 -3.58 26.31
CA LEU A 2 0.01 -3.92 25.33
C LEU A 2 0.04 -5.44 25.09
N ASN A 3 -1.12 -6.10 25.09
CA ASN A 3 -1.20 -7.51 24.75
C ASN A 3 -1.27 -7.65 23.22
N TYR A 4 -0.10 -7.67 22.58
CA TYR A 4 0.02 -7.63 21.12
C TYR A 4 -0.76 -8.76 20.41
N PRO A 5 -0.68 -10.04 20.83
CA PRO A 5 -1.49 -11.10 20.22
C PRO A 5 -3.01 -10.85 20.28
N GLU A 6 -3.49 -10.29 21.38
CA GLU A 6 -4.92 -9.99 21.54
C GLU A 6 -5.35 -8.83 20.63
N VAL A 7 -4.49 -7.81 20.46
CA VAL A 7 -4.76 -6.68 19.56
C VAL A 7 -4.77 -7.14 18.10
N VAL A 8 -3.79 -7.96 17.70
CA VAL A 8 -3.73 -8.53 16.33
C VAL A 8 -5.00 -9.34 16.06
N LYS A 9 -5.40 -10.22 16.99
CA LYS A 9 -6.63 -11.00 16.85
C LYS A 9 -7.87 -10.11 16.68
N GLN A 10 -8.02 -9.06 17.49
CA GLN A 10 -9.15 -8.14 17.38
C GLN A 10 -9.15 -7.32 16.08
N LEU A 11 -7.98 -7.09 15.47
CA LEU A 11 -7.84 -6.43 14.18
C LEU A 11 -8.24 -7.39 13.05
N GLU A 12 -7.70 -8.61 13.07
CA GLU A 12 -8.00 -9.67 12.08
C GLU A 12 -9.48 -10.09 12.11
N GLU A 13 -10.15 -10.06 13.27
CA GLU A 13 -11.60 -10.28 13.39
C GLU A 13 -12.44 -9.18 12.71
N LYS A 14 -11.89 -7.98 12.52
CA LYS A 14 -12.58 -6.86 11.85
C LYS A 14 -12.26 -6.80 10.36
N ASP A 15 -11.01 -7.05 10.01
CA ASP A 15 -10.51 -7.13 8.64
C ASP A 15 -9.38 -8.16 8.65
N GLU A 16 -9.59 -9.28 7.94
CA GLU A 16 -8.63 -10.39 7.84
C GLU A 16 -7.24 -9.92 7.38
N TYR A 17 -7.18 -8.82 6.62
CA TYR A 17 -5.96 -8.25 6.08
C TYR A 17 -5.46 -7.02 6.85
N ALA A 18 -6.02 -6.73 8.04
CA ALA A 18 -5.67 -5.54 8.81
C ALA A 18 -4.16 -5.41 9.08
N VAL A 19 -3.47 -6.51 9.39
CA VAL A 19 -2.03 -6.50 9.66
C VAL A 19 -1.23 -6.12 8.41
N THR A 20 -1.63 -6.67 7.27
CA THR A 20 -1.05 -6.35 5.96
C THR A 20 -1.25 -4.88 5.61
N LYS A 21 -2.49 -4.40 5.69
CA LYS A 21 -2.82 -3.00 5.37
C LYS A 21 -2.09 -2.02 6.28
N LEU A 22 -1.91 -2.38 7.56
CA LEU A 22 -1.09 -1.61 8.50
C LEU A 22 0.40 -1.57 8.12
N ALA A 23 0.94 -2.66 7.54
CA ALA A 23 2.30 -2.67 7.04
C ALA A 23 2.45 -1.71 5.83
N ILE A 24 1.52 -1.76 4.88
CA ILE A 24 1.49 -0.83 3.74
C ILE A 24 1.38 0.61 4.23
N TYR A 25 0.44 0.89 5.13
CA TYR A 25 0.26 2.22 5.72
C TYR A 25 1.53 2.72 6.40
N TYR A 26 2.24 1.85 7.14
CA TYR A 26 3.48 2.21 7.80
C TYR A 26 4.55 2.68 6.81
N GLU A 27 4.76 1.93 5.72
CA GLU A 27 5.71 2.29 4.67
C GLU A 27 5.34 3.62 3.99
N LEU A 28 4.06 3.79 3.61
CA LEU A 28 3.56 5.04 3.04
C LEU A 28 3.66 6.22 4.02
N SER A 29 3.47 6.01 5.32
CA SER A 29 3.57 7.08 6.31
C SER A 29 5.01 7.57 6.54
N SER A 30 6.00 6.81 6.06
CA SER A 30 7.42 7.13 6.23
C SER A 30 7.94 8.17 5.23
N VAL A 31 7.23 8.38 4.11
CA VAL A 31 7.61 9.35 3.08
C VAL A 31 7.14 10.76 3.41
N ASP A 32 7.93 11.76 2.99
CA ASP A 32 7.66 13.16 3.32
C ASP A 32 6.34 13.68 2.75
N SER A 33 5.94 13.19 1.56
CA SER A 33 4.69 13.56 0.88
C SER A 33 3.43 13.12 1.65
N ALA A 34 3.55 12.15 2.56
CA ALA A 34 2.43 11.72 3.41
C ALA A 34 1.91 12.81 4.36
N LYS A 35 2.73 13.82 4.67
CA LYS A 35 2.35 14.95 5.54
C LYS A 35 1.25 15.82 4.95
N ASP A 36 1.08 15.78 3.63
CA ASP A 36 0.11 16.57 2.90
C ASP A 36 -1.21 15.81 2.66
N LEU A 37 -1.28 14.53 3.04
CA LEU A 37 -2.44 13.66 2.85
C LEU A 37 -3.20 13.42 4.17
N SER A 38 -4.52 13.24 4.06
CA SER A 38 -5.32 12.77 5.19
C SER A 38 -5.16 11.26 5.38
N ASN A 39 -5.60 10.75 6.55
CA ASN A 39 -5.64 9.30 6.77
C ASN A 39 -6.60 8.58 5.81
N GLU A 40 -7.65 9.26 5.35
CA GLU A 40 -8.59 8.72 4.36
C GLU A 40 -7.90 8.60 2.99
N ASP A 41 -7.14 9.62 2.58
CA ASP A 41 -6.36 9.59 1.34
C ASP A 41 -5.30 8.48 1.34
N ILE A 42 -4.53 8.33 2.43
CA ILE A 42 -3.57 7.23 2.55
C ILE A 42 -4.30 5.88 2.56
N GLY A 43 -5.48 5.81 3.17
CA GLY A 43 -6.33 4.62 3.17
C GLY A 43 -6.71 4.16 1.76
N GLU A 44 -7.06 5.08 0.87
CA GLU A 44 -7.33 4.77 -0.55
C GLU A 44 -6.12 4.14 -1.25
N ILE A 45 -4.92 4.68 -1.00
CA ILE A 45 -3.67 4.13 -1.56
C ILE A 45 -3.41 2.73 -0.98
N VAL A 46 -3.61 2.54 0.32
CA VAL A 46 -3.43 1.25 1.00
C VAL A 46 -4.34 0.19 0.39
N ASP A 47 -5.63 0.50 0.22
CA ASP A 47 -6.60 -0.44 -0.35
C ASP A 47 -6.24 -0.76 -1.81
N TYR A 48 -5.83 0.24 -2.60
CA TYR A 48 -5.39 0.02 -3.98
C TYR A 48 -4.18 -0.93 -4.08
N LEU A 49 -3.12 -0.68 -3.31
CA LEU A 49 -1.93 -1.53 -3.32
C LEU A 49 -2.21 -2.92 -2.74
N HIS A 50 -3.08 -3.01 -1.74
CA HIS A 50 -3.54 -4.29 -1.22
C HIS A 50 -4.24 -5.12 -2.31
N ASP A 51 -5.10 -4.50 -3.11
CA ASP A 51 -5.86 -5.17 -4.16
C ASP A 51 -4.96 -5.65 -5.31
N ILE A 52 -3.92 -4.88 -5.68
CA ILE A 52 -2.89 -5.34 -6.62
C ILE A 52 -2.19 -6.58 -6.07
N TYR A 53 -1.75 -6.55 -4.80
CA TYR A 53 -1.11 -7.71 -4.19
C TYR A 53 -2.02 -8.94 -4.23
N PHE A 54 -3.28 -8.78 -3.82
CA PHE A 54 -4.21 -9.90 -3.69
C PHE A 54 -4.61 -10.50 -5.04
N SER A 55 -4.63 -9.68 -6.09
CA SER A 55 -4.97 -10.12 -7.46
C SER A 55 -3.85 -10.88 -8.15
N ASN A 56 -2.63 -10.88 -7.59
CA ASN A 56 -1.43 -11.45 -8.18
C ASN A 56 -0.87 -12.60 -7.30
N ASP A 57 -1.31 -13.84 -7.59
CA ASP A 57 -1.01 -15.08 -6.84
C ASP A 57 0.49 -15.40 -6.66
N ASP A 58 1.38 -14.80 -7.48
CA ASP A 58 2.84 -15.01 -7.42
C ASP A 58 3.57 -14.07 -6.44
N MET A 59 2.87 -13.13 -5.79
CA MET A 59 3.43 -12.11 -4.89
C MET A 59 3.73 -12.60 -3.46
N ASN A 60 4.12 -13.86 -3.28
CA ASN A 60 4.41 -14.41 -1.95
C ASN A 60 5.49 -13.57 -1.23
N TYR A 61 5.08 -12.81 -0.20
CA TYR A 61 5.93 -12.01 0.71
C TYR A 61 6.46 -10.66 0.18
N LEU A 62 5.86 -10.10 -0.87
CA LEU A 62 6.37 -8.88 -1.53
C LEU A 62 5.67 -7.56 -1.17
N TYR A 63 4.82 -7.48 -0.12
CA TYR A 63 4.16 -6.21 0.22
C TYR A 63 5.13 -5.01 0.35
N PRO A 64 6.29 -5.11 1.02
CA PRO A 64 7.22 -3.99 1.08
C PRO A 64 7.75 -3.60 -0.30
N LYS A 65 8.02 -4.58 -1.18
CA LYS A 65 8.50 -4.32 -2.54
C LYS A 65 7.43 -3.68 -3.42
N LEU A 66 6.17 -4.10 -3.28
CA LEU A 66 5.06 -3.50 -4.01
C LEU A 66 4.88 -2.03 -3.63
N VAL A 67 4.99 -1.72 -2.33
CA VAL A 67 4.92 -0.34 -1.86
C VAL A 67 6.13 0.46 -2.35
N GLU A 68 7.33 -0.09 -2.27
CA GLU A 68 8.55 0.54 -2.79
C GLU A 68 8.44 0.82 -4.29
N ALA A 69 7.95 -0.13 -5.08
CA ALA A 69 7.74 0.02 -6.51
C ALA A 69 6.71 1.12 -6.83
N ALA A 70 5.57 1.14 -6.12
CA ALA A 70 4.59 2.20 -6.27
C ALA A 70 5.17 3.58 -5.91
N LEU A 71 6.02 3.65 -4.88
CA LEU A 71 6.73 4.89 -4.55
C LEU A 71 7.72 5.29 -5.65
N ASN A 72 8.48 4.34 -6.22
CA ASN A 72 9.45 4.61 -7.28
C ASN A 72 8.80 5.15 -8.56
N VAL A 73 7.68 4.55 -9.00
CA VAL A 73 6.94 4.99 -10.21
C VAL A 73 6.56 6.48 -10.11
N PHE A 74 6.31 6.97 -8.91
CA PHE A 74 5.88 8.34 -8.64
C PHE A 74 6.93 9.20 -7.95
N ASP A 75 8.22 8.82 -7.98
CA ASP A 75 9.31 9.57 -7.34
C ASP A 75 9.03 9.93 -5.86
N TYR A 76 8.40 9.00 -5.13
CA TYR A 76 7.95 9.12 -3.74
C TYR A 76 6.89 10.22 -3.49
N ASP A 77 6.19 10.69 -4.54
CA ASP A 77 5.06 11.62 -4.44
C ASP A 77 3.72 10.88 -4.31
N LEU A 78 3.22 10.79 -3.08
CA LEU A 78 1.93 10.16 -2.79
C LEU A 78 0.73 10.94 -3.34
N ASN A 79 0.83 12.26 -3.55
CA ASN A 79 -0.26 13.02 -4.17
C ASN A 79 -0.39 12.67 -5.65
N ALA A 80 0.74 12.46 -6.32
CA ALA A 80 0.76 12.01 -7.71
C ALA A 80 0.17 10.60 -7.84
N LEU A 81 0.61 9.66 -6.99
CA LEU A 81 0.06 8.31 -6.94
C LEU A 81 -1.46 8.33 -6.68
N LEU A 82 -1.92 9.06 -5.67
CA LEU A 82 -3.34 9.16 -5.34
C LEU A 82 -4.16 9.76 -6.49
N SER A 83 -3.62 10.77 -7.16
CA SER A 83 -4.28 11.39 -8.31
C SER A 83 -4.41 10.40 -9.46
N SER A 84 -3.36 9.63 -9.76
CA SER A 84 -3.39 8.56 -10.75
C SER A 84 -4.39 7.45 -10.42
N ILE A 85 -4.53 7.07 -9.14
CA ILE A 85 -5.55 6.11 -8.69
C ILE A 85 -6.96 6.67 -8.95
N ARG A 86 -7.22 7.91 -8.53
CA ARG A 86 -8.55 8.54 -8.65
C ARG A 86 -8.93 8.86 -10.10
N ASP A 87 -7.95 9.12 -10.95
CA ASP A 87 -8.15 9.33 -12.39
C ASP A 87 -8.28 8.01 -13.17
N GLU A 88 -8.24 6.86 -12.50
CA GLU A 88 -8.27 5.52 -13.10
C GLU A 88 -7.25 5.38 -14.25
N GLN A 89 -6.01 5.85 -14.00
CA GLN A 89 -4.99 5.90 -15.04
C GLN A 89 -4.77 4.53 -15.69
N ASP A 90 -4.96 4.46 -17.01
CA ASP A 90 -4.70 3.26 -17.81
C ASP A 90 -3.27 2.75 -17.58
N GLY A 91 -3.15 1.46 -17.23
CA GLY A 91 -1.88 0.76 -17.04
C GLY A 91 -1.11 1.14 -15.77
N LEU A 92 -1.75 1.76 -14.77
CA LEU A 92 -1.12 2.07 -13.49
C LEU A 92 -0.63 0.81 -12.76
N GLU A 93 -1.48 -0.21 -12.66
CA GLU A 93 -1.13 -1.50 -12.04
C GLU A 93 0.08 -2.14 -12.74
N GLU A 94 0.08 -2.16 -14.08
CA GLU A 94 1.15 -2.73 -14.89
C GLU A 94 2.49 -2.00 -14.67
N GLN A 95 2.47 -0.66 -14.60
CA GLN A 95 3.67 0.13 -14.27
C GLN A 95 4.24 -0.22 -12.90
N ILE A 96 3.39 -0.41 -11.90
CA ILE A 96 3.81 -0.79 -10.56
C ILE A 96 4.38 -2.20 -10.56
N LEU A 97 3.72 -3.15 -11.23
CA LEU A 97 4.18 -4.54 -11.33
C LEU A 97 5.51 -4.66 -12.08
N ASP A 98 5.70 -3.92 -13.17
CA ASP A 98 6.95 -3.87 -13.92
C ASP A 98 8.12 -3.37 -13.04
N GLU A 99 7.86 -2.38 -12.17
CA GLU A 99 8.87 -1.88 -11.24
C GLU A 99 9.18 -2.89 -10.13
N VAL A 100 8.20 -3.69 -9.68
CA VAL A 100 8.44 -4.78 -8.70
C VAL A 100 9.44 -5.81 -9.25
N ASP A 101 9.40 -6.13 -10.55
CA ASP A 101 10.35 -7.04 -11.19
C ASP A 101 11.78 -6.49 -11.29
N LEU A 102 11.96 -5.17 -11.14
CA LEU A 102 13.26 -4.49 -11.18
C LEU A 102 13.94 -4.39 -9.81
N VAL A 103 13.20 -4.57 -8.71
CA VAL A 103 13.64 -4.44 -7.30
C VAL A 103 13.99 -5.78 -6.65
#